data_AF-A0A6H9H4E3-F1
#
_entry.id   AF-A0A6H9H4E3-F1
#
_cell.length_a   1.000
_cell.length_b   1.000
_cell.length_c   1.000
_cell.angle_alpha   90.00
_cell.angle_beta   90.00
_cell.angle_gamma   90.00
#
_symmetry.space_group_name_H-M   'P 1'
#
loop_
_entity.id
_entity.type
_entity.pdbx_description
1 polymer ?
#
loop_
_entity_poly.entity_id
_entity_poly.type
_entity_poly.pdbx_seq_one_letter_code
_entity_poly.pdbx_strand_id
1 'polypeptide(L)'
;MIESYQAASLETAACIWEHVLDVLHNGAGSKGLRGQAERIREEMGTSALRITAIGWTALADADWGLVKDDYDQPFDWAFIPAWVRANVDWSGCTPEVRSTRLIPGRDV
;
A
#
# COMPACT_ATOMS: atom_id res chain seq x y z
N MET A 1 13.20 -24.65 -4.10
CA MET A 1 13.80 -23.63 -3.22
C MET A 1 12.72 -23.22 -2.23
N ILE A 2 13.02 -23.19 -0.93
CA ILE A 2 12.12 -22.60 0.06
C ILE A 2 12.40 -21.10 0.00
N GLU A 3 11.43 -20.31 -0.44
CA GLU A 3 11.51 -18.86 -0.31
C GLU A 3 11.47 -18.52 1.19
N SER A 4 12.50 -17.81 1.69
CA SER A 4 12.48 -17.25 3.03
C SER A 4 12.11 -15.77 2.96
N TYR A 5 11.01 -15.41 3.61
CA TYR A 5 10.59 -14.03 3.75
C TYR A 5 11.21 -13.43 5.02
N GLN A 6 11.69 -12.19 4.95
CA GLN A 6 12.13 -11.46 6.14
C GLN A 6 10.91 -11.02 6.95
N ALA A 7 11.00 -11.07 8.29
CA ALA A 7 9.91 -10.68 9.18
C ALA A 7 9.42 -9.25 8.91
N ALA A 8 10.34 -8.31 8.65
CA ALA A 8 10.01 -6.93 8.29
C ALA A 8 9.17 -6.86 7.00
N SER A 9 9.53 -7.60 5.95
CA SER A 9 8.74 -7.60 4.71
C SER A 9 7.34 -8.23 4.89
N LEU A 10 7.20 -9.20 5.81
CA LEU A 10 5.88 -9.74 6.14
C LEU A 10 5.01 -8.73 6.91
N GLU A 11 5.62 -7.95 7.81
CA GLU A 11 4.97 -6.84 8.50
C GLU A 11 4.52 -5.76 7.51
N THR A 12 5.41 -5.32 6.62
CA THR A 12 5.08 -4.37 5.54
C THR A 12 3.92 -4.87 4.69
N ALA A 13 3.95 -6.13 4.25
CA ALA A 13 2.88 -6.73 3.45
C ALA A 13 1.54 -6.75 4.22
N ALA A 14 1.57 -7.05 5.53
CA ALA A 14 0.39 -7.03 6.38
C ALA A 14 -0.19 -5.62 6.54
N CYS A 15 0.66 -4.61 6.82
CA CYS A 15 0.25 -3.21 6.93
C CYS A 15 -0.34 -2.67 5.61
N ILE A 16 0.27 -3.01 4.47
CA ILE A 16 -0.26 -2.65 3.15
C ILE A 16 -1.65 -3.26 2.95
N TRP A 17 -1.80 -4.54 3.23
CA TRP A 17 -3.08 -5.22 3.06
C TRP A 17 -4.16 -4.68 4.00
N GLU A 18 -3.81 -4.37 5.25
CA GLU A 18 -4.71 -3.72 6.20
C GLU A 18 -5.20 -2.38 5.66
N HIS A 19 -4.30 -1.55 5.12
CA HIS A 19 -4.71 -0.28 4.53
C HIS A 19 -5.57 -0.46 3.27
N VAL A 20 -5.31 -1.46 2.43
CA VAL A 20 -6.20 -1.80 1.31
C VAL A 20 -7.60 -2.17 1.79
N LEU A 21 -7.73 -2.90 2.89
CA LEU A 21 -9.03 -3.19 3.51
C LEU A 21 -9.71 -1.91 4.01
N ASP A 22 -8.97 -0.98 4.61
CA ASP A 22 -9.52 0.33 5.01
C ASP A 22 -10.00 1.14 3.80
N VAL A 23 -9.28 1.13 2.68
CA VAL A 23 -9.72 1.73 1.42
C VAL A 23 -11.03 1.10 0.94
N LEU A 24 -11.15 -0.23 0.98
CA LEU A 24 -12.34 -0.96 0.56
C LEU A 24 -13.55 -0.70 1.46
N HIS A 25 -13.36 -0.56 2.77
CA HIS A 25 -14.46 -0.44 3.72
C HIS A 25 -14.85 1.02 4.00
N ASN A 26 -13.86 1.90 4.14
CA ASN A 26 -14.03 3.27 4.62
C ASN A 26 -13.59 4.33 3.60
N GLY A 27 -12.98 3.93 2.49
CA GLY A 27 -12.44 4.85 1.48
C GLY A 27 -11.20 5.61 1.95
N ALA A 28 -10.59 5.22 3.07
CA ALA A 28 -9.38 5.85 3.65
C ALA A 28 -9.46 7.39 3.76
N GLY A 29 -10.67 7.94 3.98
CA GLY A 29 -10.94 9.37 4.07
C GLY A 29 -11.01 10.11 2.73
N SER A 30 -10.96 9.43 1.59
CA SER A 30 -10.99 10.03 0.24
C SER A 30 -12.33 9.80 -0.48
N LYS A 31 -12.91 10.87 -1.01
CA LYS A 31 -14.21 10.81 -1.70
C LYS A 31 -14.08 10.05 -3.02
N GLY A 32 -14.92 9.04 -3.21
CA GLY A 32 -14.98 8.23 -4.44
C GLY A 32 -13.98 7.06 -4.49
N LEU A 33 -12.95 7.07 -3.65
CA LEU A 33 -11.92 6.03 -3.62
C LEU A 33 -12.50 4.65 -3.26
N ARG A 34 -13.43 4.59 -2.29
CA ARG A 34 -14.12 3.34 -1.91
C ARG A 34 -14.77 2.67 -3.12
N GLY A 35 -15.54 3.42 -3.91
CA GLY A 35 -16.24 2.88 -5.08
C GLY A 35 -15.28 2.41 -6.18
N GLN A 36 -14.17 3.11 -6.37
CA GLN A 36 -13.11 2.69 -7.31
C GLN A 36 -12.48 1.37 -6.87
N ALA A 37 -12.11 1.26 -5.60
CA ALA A 37 -11.50 0.06 -5.04
C ALA A 37 -12.47 -1.13 -4.99
N GLU A 38 -13.76 -0.89 -4.68
CA GLU A 38 -14.80 -1.93 -4.70
C GLU A 38 -14.99 -2.52 -6.10
N ARG A 39 -15.06 -1.67 -7.14
CA ARG A 39 -15.13 -2.11 -8.53
C ARG A 39 -13.93 -2.98 -8.92
N ILE A 40 -12.71 -2.53 -8.60
CA ILE A 40 -11.49 -3.30 -8.83
C ILE A 40 -11.54 -4.66 -8.12
N ARG A 41 -11.97 -4.68 -6.85
CA ARG A 41 -12.11 -5.92 -6.06
C ARG A 41 -13.14 -6.87 -6.68
N GLU A 42 -14.24 -6.35 -7.23
CA GLU A 42 -15.27 -7.16 -7.90
C GLU A 42 -14.75 -7.77 -9.21
N GLU A 43 -13.96 -7.03 -9.98
CA GLU A 43 -13.38 -7.50 -11.24
C GLU A 43 -12.24 -8.51 -11.02
N MET A 44 -11.32 -8.22 -10.10
CA MET A 44 -10.13 -9.06 -9.84
C MET A 44 -10.41 -10.23 -8.88
N GLY A 45 -11.36 -10.04 -7.97
CA GLY A 45 -11.51 -10.86 -6.77
C GLY A 45 -10.48 -10.52 -5.68
N THR A 46 -10.89 -10.71 -4.42
CA THR A 46 -10.07 -10.37 -3.23
C THR A 46 -8.71 -11.07 -3.21
N SER A 47 -8.62 -12.32 -3.70
CA SER A 47 -7.36 -13.07 -3.71
C SER A 47 -6.32 -12.43 -4.62
N ALA A 48 -6.70 -12.07 -5.85
CA ALA A 48 -5.80 -11.43 -6.80
C ALA A 48 -5.41 -10.03 -6.32
N LEU A 49 -6.38 -9.26 -5.82
CA LEU A 49 -6.12 -7.94 -5.24
C LEU A 49 -5.09 -8.00 -4.09
N ARG A 50 -5.20 -9.00 -3.20
CA ARG A 50 -4.23 -9.22 -2.13
C ARG A 50 -2.84 -9.53 -2.65
N ILE A 51 -2.72 -10.38 -3.68
CA ILE A 51 -1.41 -10.70 -4.29
C ILE A 51 -0.79 -9.45 -4.93
N THR A 52 -1.60 -8.63 -5.61
CA THR A 52 -1.16 -7.34 -6.15
C THR A 52 -0.64 -6.42 -5.04
N ALA A 53 -1.39 -6.28 -3.94
CA ALA A 53 -1.00 -5.46 -2.80
C ALA A 53 0.32 -5.93 -2.15
N ILE A 54 0.47 -7.25 -1.95
CA ILE A 54 1.72 -7.84 -1.45
C ILE A 54 2.90 -7.53 -2.38
N GLY A 55 2.66 -7.46 -3.69
CA GLY A 55 3.70 -7.09 -4.67
C GLY A 55 4.32 -5.70 -4.46
N TRP A 56 3.68 -4.82 -3.68
CA TRP A 56 4.19 -3.48 -3.39
C TRP A 56 5.21 -3.45 -2.25
N THR A 57 5.33 -4.54 -1.48
CA THR A 57 6.17 -4.65 -0.28
C THR A 57 7.60 -4.16 -0.50
N ALA A 58 8.28 -4.66 -1.54
CA ALA A 58 9.67 -4.30 -1.78
C ALA A 58 9.86 -2.80 -2.11
N LEU A 59 8.85 -2.16 -2.71
CA LEU A 59 8.90 -0.73 -3.00
C LEU A 59 8.71 0.10 -1.73
N ALA A 60 7.74 -0.28 -0.90
CA ALA A 60 7.52 0.37 0.39
C ALA A 60 8.71 0.19 1.34
N ASP A 61 9.30 -1.01 1.41
CA ASP A 61 10.52 -1.30 2.20
C ASP A 61 11.70 -0.43 1.73
N ALA A 62 11.88 -0.30 0.41
CA ALA A 62 12.94 0.54 -0.16
C ALA A 62 12.74 2.02 0.18
N ASP A 63 11.52 2.53 0.05
CA ASP A 63 11.20 3.92 0.33
C ASP A 63 11.26 4.22 1.85
N TRP A 64 10.81 3.28 2.69
CA TRP A 64 10.97 3.35 4.16
C TRP A 64 12.45 3.41 4.55
N GLY A 65 13.29 2.58 3.93
CA GLY A 65 14.74 2.56 4.18
C GLY A 65 15.45 3.89 3.95
N LEU A 66 14.84 4.82 3.18
CA LEU A 66 15.39 6.14 2.91
C LEU A 66 15.07 7.18 3.99
N VAL A 67 14.05 6.94 4.82
CA VAL A 67 13.56 7.92 5.81
C VAL A 67 13.45 7.37 7.23
N LYS A 68 13.54 6.06 7.43
CA LYS A 68 13.26 5.39 8.72
C LYS A 68 14.02 5.94 9.93
N ASP A 69 15.21 6.50 9.72
CA ASP A 69 16.06 7.00 10.80
C ASP A 69 15.67 8.43 11.22
N ASP A 70 14.95 9.17 10.35
CA ASP A 70 14.54 10.56 10.54
C ASP A 70 13.00 10.73 10.61
N TYR A 71 12.24 9.68 10.32
CA TYR A 71 10.78 9.70 10.33
C TYR A 71 10.23 9.57 11.76
N ASP A 72 9.44 10.55 12.19
CA ASP A 72 9.01 10.70 13.59
C ASP A 72 7.66 10.04 13.91
N GLN A 73 6.98 9.47 12.90
CA GLN A 73 5.70 8.80 13.06
C GLN A 73 5.82 7.27 12.94
N PRO A 74 4.84 6.50 13.44
CA PRO A 74 4.89 5.04 13.35
C PRO A 74 4.80 4.48 11.92
N PHE A 75 5.51 3.39 11.69
CA PHE A 75 5.60 2.73 10.38
C PHE A 75 4.23 2.21 9.89
N ASP A 76 3.52 1.51 10.76
CA ASP A 76 2.31 0.74 10.49
C ASP A 76 1.07 1.60 10.24
N TRP A 77 0.77 2.57 11.13
CA TRP A 77 -0.45 3.38 11.04
C TRP A 77 -0.24 4.79 10.50
N ALA A 78 1.01 5.23 10.27
CA ALA A 78 1.29 6.52 9.63
C ALA A 78 2.00 6.35 8.29
N PHE A 79 3.21 5.75 8.25
CA PHE A 79 4.01 5.69 7.01
C PHE A 79 3.33 4.88 5.90
N ILE A 80 2.97 3.61 6.16
CA ILE A 80 2.39 2.73 5.13
C ILE A 80 1.06 3.27 4.56
N PRO A 81 0.09 3.72 5.39
CA PRO A 81 -1.13 4.35 4.90
C PRO A 81 -0.87 5.58 4.03
N ALA A 82 0.08 6.44 4.44
CA ALA A 82 0.46 7.62 3.65
C ALA A 82 1.09 7.20 2.31
N TRP A 83 1.97 6.21 2.33
CA TRP A 83 2.64 5.68 1.14
C TRP A 83 1.64 5.09 0.14
N VAL A 84 0.72 4.24 0.58
CA VAL A 84 -0.29 3.63 -0.31
C VAL A 84 -1.20 4.70 -0.91
N ARG A 85 -1.66 5.68 -0.11
CA ARG A 85 -2.50 6.78 -0.58
C ARG A 85 -1.80 7.63 -1.65
N ALA A 86 -0.51 7.90 -1.47
CA ALA A 86 0.25 8.73 -2.39
C ALA A 86 0.61 7.98 -3.69
N ASN A 87 0.85 6.67 -3.60
CA ASN A 87 1.53 5.93 -4.65
C ASN A 87 0.64 4.95 -5.41
N VAL A 88 -0.51 4.53 -4.89
CA VAL A 88 -1.39 3.58 -5.59
C VAL A 88 -2.49 4.34 -6.32
N ASP A 89 -2.57 4.14 -7.63
CA ASP A 89 -3.69 4.59 -8.46
C ASP A 89 -4.77 3.52 -8.53
N TRP A 90 -6.01 3.93 -8.26
CA TRP A 90 -7.23 3.09 -8.26
C TRP A 90 -8.17 3.41 -9.42
N SER A 91 -7.76 4.29 -10.33
CA SER A 91 -8.63 4.77 -11.42
C SER A 91 -8.91 3.72 -12.50
N GLY A 92 -7.95 2.82 -12.75
CA GLY A 92 -8.00 1.77 -13.77
C GLY A 92 -8.84 0.53 -13.40
N CYS A 93 -8.59 -0.58 -14.10
CA CYS A 93 -9.20 -1.89 -13.83
C CYS A 93 -8.39 -2.71 -12.80
N THR A 94 -7.13 -2.33 -12.57
CA THR A 94 -6.24 -2.89 -11.56
C THR A 94 -5.57 -1.75 -10.81
N PRO A 95 -5.24 -1.91 -9.52
CA PRO A 95 -4.51 -0.89 -8.80
C PRO A 95 -3.04 -0.92 -9.19
N GLU A 96 -2.47 0.22 -9.54
CA GLU A 96 -1.11 0.33 -10.05
C GLU A 96 -0.29 1.28 -9.19
N VAL A 97 0.96 0.90 -8.90
CA VAL A 97 1.91 1.81 -8.26
C VAL A 97 2.38 2.82 -9.31
N ARG A 98 2.26 4.11 -8.98
CA ARG A 98 2.70 5.22 -9.83
C ARG A 98 4.20 5.10 -10.15
N SER A 99 4.56 5.46 -11.37
CA SER A 99 5.95 5.43 -11.85
C SER A 99 6.87 6.36 -11.06
N THR A 100 6.37 7.54 -10.70
CA THR A 100 7.02 8.45 -9.75
C THR A 100 6.38 8.26 -8.39
N ARG A 101 7.17 7.76 -7.43
CA ARG A 101 6.74 7.56 -6.05
C ARG A 101 7.07 8.77 -5.19
N LEU A 102 6.16 9.11 -4.31
CA LEU A 102 6.32 10.09 -3.24
C LEU A 102 6.64 9.35 -1.94
N ILE A 103 7.66 9.80 -1.23
CA ILE A 103 8.09 9.20 0.04
C ILE A 103 7.55 10.06 1.19
N PRO A 104 6.63 9.54 2.04
CA PRO A 104 6.16 10.25 3.22
C PRO A 104 7.33 10.72 4.10
N GLY A 105 7.28 11.98 4.56
CA GLY A 105 8.34 12.58 5.37
C GLY A 105 9.53 13.12 4.57
N ARG A 106 9.53 12.93 3.24
CA ARG A 106 10.50 13.56 2.32
C ARG A 106 9.83 14.44 1.28
N ASP A 107 8.79 13.92 0.63
CA ASP A 107 8.12 14.56 -0.51
C ASP A 107 6.68 15.00 -0.19
N VAL A 108 6.17 14.66 1.00
CA VAL A 108 4.78 14.83 1.42
C VAL A 108 4.71 15.40 2.83
#